data_AF-A0AAJ3HET7-F1
#
_entry.id   AF-A0AAJ3HET7-F1
#
_cell.length_a   1.000
_cell.length_b   1.000
_cell.length_c   1.000
_cell.angle_alpha   90.00
_cell.angle_beta   90.00
_cell.angle_gamma   90.00
#
_symmetry.space_group_name_H-M   'P 1'
#
loop_
_entity.id
_entity.type
_entity.pdbx_description
1 polymer ?
#
loop_
_entity_poly.entity_id
_entity_poly.type
_entity_poly.pdbx_seq_one_letter_code
_entity_poly.pdbx_strand_id
1 'polypeptide(L)'
;MSSILTRILATQQQEVAADATSSPLRGVNNRNLRTFEVSLQQTLDLLPEIAGEDRIVITESGIRSREDVQFMRSHGVHSFLIGETFMRADDVGAEVKKLFA
;
A
#
# COMPACT_ATOMS: atom_id res chain seq x y z
N MET A 1 -1.02 11.15 20.48
CA MET A 1 -0.56 9.77 20.24
C MET A 1 0.34 9.79 19.02
N SER A 2 1.49 9.12 19.05
CA SER A 2 2.35 8.97 17.87
C SER A 2 1.84 7.81 17.02
N SER A 3 1.59 8.03 15.73
CA SER A 3 1.20 6.98 14.77
C SER A 3 2.42 6.54 13.98
N ILE A 4 2.83 5.28 14.11
CA ILE A 4 3.96 4.68 13.38
C ILE A 4 3.42 3.78 12.27
N LEU A 5 3.86 3.95 11.03
CA LEU A 5 3.52 3.00 9.94
C LEU A 5 4.33 1.71 10.10
N THR A 6 3.68 0.59 10.38
CA THR A 6 4.34 -0.72 10.34
C THR A 6 4.31 -1.26 8.92
N ARG A 7 5.47 -1.34 8.26
CA ARG A 7 5.59 -1.86 6.89
C ARG A 7 5.82 -3.36 6.89
N ILE A 8 5.03 -4.07 6.09
CA ILE A 8 5.10 -5.51 5.82
C ILE A 8 5.80 -5.67 4.47
N LEU A 9 6.88 -6.44 4.46
CA LEU A 9 7.68 -6.71 3.27
C LEU A 9 7.24 -8.03 2.66
N ALA A 10 7.00 -8.02 1.35
CA ALA A 10 6.67 -9.22 0.60
C ALA A 10 7.94 -10.07 0.34
N THR A 11 8.32 -10.88 1.33
CA THR A 11 9.27 -11.99 1.17
C THR A 11 8.83 -13.18 2.03
N GLN A 12 9.17 -14.41 1.60
CA GLN A 12 8.68 -15.73 2.07
C GLN A 12 8.82 -16.07 3.57
N GLN A 13 9.12 -15.12 4.45
CA GLN A 13 9.04 -15.33 5.89
C GLN A 13 8.45 -14.07 6.51
N GLN A 14 7.35 -14.25 7.23
CA GLN A 14 6.73 -13.28 8.12
C GLN A 14 7.80 -12.63 9.00
N GLU A 15 8.37 -11.49 8.58
CA GLU A 15 9.22 -10.70 9.45
C GLU A 15 8.43 -9.48 9.89
N VAL A 16 7.95 -9.63 11.13
CA VAL A 16 6.98 -8.82 11.87
C VAL A 16 5.53 -9.22 11.58
N ALA A 17 5.06 -10.21 12.35
CA ALA A 17 3.64 -10.48 12.52
C ALA A 17 2.89 -9.15 12.68
N ALA A 18 1.81 -8.95 11.94
CA ALA A 18 0.96 -7.77 12.11
C ALA A 18 0.68 -7.57 13.63
N ASP A 19 0.41 -8.64 14.36
CA ASP A 19 0.18 -8.59 15.81
C ASP A 19 1.36 -8.20 16.71
N ALA A 20 2.60 -8.20 16.23
CA ALA A 20 3.77 -7.79 17.02
C ALA A 20 3.80 -6.27 17.30
N THR A 21 2.97 -5.48 16.60
CA THR A 21 2.89 -4.04 16.81
C THR A 21 1.45 -3.59 16.99
N SER A 22 1.20 -2.75 18.00
CA SER A 22 -0.11 -2.15 18.26
C SER A 22 -0.52 -1.09 17.25
N SER A 23 0.28 -0.85 16.20
CA SER A 23 0.02 0.21 15.25
C SER A 23 -1.29 -0.01 14.47
N PRO A 24 -2.17 1.00 14.38
CA PRO A 24 -3.34 0.93 13.52
C PRO A 24 -2.97 0.95 12.03
N LEU A 25 -1.75 1.37 11.66
CA LEU A 25 -1.33 1.52 10.27
C LEU A 25 -0.52 0.31 9.79
N ARG A 26 -1.02 -0.39 8.78
CA ARG A 26 -0.39 -1.55 8.13
C ARG A 26 0.01 -1.19 6.70
N GLY A 27 1.29 -0.96 6.46
CA GLY A 27 1.81 -0.73 5.12
C GLY A 27 2.15 -2.04 4.43
N VAL A 28 1.75 -2.23 3.17
CA VAL A 28 2.22 -3.34 2.33
C VAL A 28 3.04 -2.78 1.19
N ASN A 29 4.32 -3.16 1.11
CA ASN A 29 5.17 -2.76 -0.01
C ASN A 29 5.09 -3.78 -1.14
N ASN A 30 4.39 -3.42 -2.20
CA ASN A 30 4.19 -4.28 -3.39
C ASN A 30 5.46 -4.45 -4.24
N ARG A 31 6.59 -3.83 -3.86
CA ARG A 31 7.89 -4.01 -4.53
C ARG A 31 8.70 -5.05 -3.78
N ASN A 32 8.98 -6.16 -4.45
CA ASN A 32 9.98 -7.10 -3.98
C ASN A 32 11.35 -6.43 -4.00
N LEU A 33 12.01 -6.29 -2.84
CA LEU A 33 13.28 -5.56 -2.73
C LEU A 33 14.49 -6.36 -3.26
N ARG A 34 14.33 -7.65 -3.57
CA ARG A 34 15.37 -8.51 -4.15
C ARG A 34 15.30 -8.54 -5.67
N THR A 35 14.09 -8.65 -6.23
CA THR A 35 13.88 -8.76 -7.69
C THR A 35 13.45 -7.45 -8.33
N PHE A 36 13.02 -6.47 -7.54
CA PHE A 36 12.39 -5.21 -7.97
C PHE A 36 11.08 -5.36 -8.72
N GLU A 37 10.54 -6.57 -8.80
CA GLU A 37 9.20 -6.82 -9.34
C GLU A 37 8.15 -6.15 -8.46
N VAL A 38 7.11 -5.62 -9.12
CA VAL A 38 6.01 -4.93 -8.45
C VAL A 38 4.70 -5.64 -8.76
N SER A 39 3.95 -6.01 -7.71
CA SER A 39 2.67 -6.68 -7.87
C SER A 39 1.67 -6.23 -6.80
N LEU A 40 0.56 -5.61 -7.23
CA LEU A 40 -0.53 -5.21 -6.34
C LEU A 40 -1.22 -6.40 -5.67
N GLN A 41 -1.11 -7.59 -6.26
CA GLN A 41 -1.64 -8.83 -5.71
C GLN A 41 -1.08 -9.11 -4.31
N GLN A 42 0.15 -8.68 -4.02
CA GLN A 42 0.78 -8.88 -2.71
C GLN A 42 -0.01 -8.21 -1.57
N THR A 43 -0.57 -7.02 -1.81
CA THR A 43 -1.47 -6.41 -0.82
C THR A 43 -2.71 -7.27 -0.63
N LEU A 44 -3.32 -7.73 -1.72
CA LEU A 44 -4.57 -8.49 -1.67
C LEU A 44 -4.42 -9.82 -0.95
N ASP A 45 -3.32 -10.53 -1.20
CA ASP A 45 -3.02 -11.82 -0.58
C ASP A 45 -2.87 -11.69 0.94
N LEU A 46 -2.39 -10.53 1.43
CA LEU A 46 -2.20 -10.25 2.85
C LEU A 46 -3.46 -9.68 3.53
N LEU A 47 -4.46 -9.18 2.79
CA LEU A 47 -5.64 -8.54 3.37
C LEU A 47 -6.34 -9.38 4.45
N PRO A 48 -6.56 -10.70 4.28
CA PRO A 48 -7.22 -11.51 5.29
C PRO A 48 -6.50 -11.56 6.64
N GLU A 49 -5.18 -11.34 6.64
CA GLU A 49 -4.34 -11.41 7.84
C GLU A 49 -4.17 -10.05 8.53
N ILE A 50 -4.29 -8.95 7.79
CA ILE A 50 -3.87 -7.61 8.26
C ILE A 50 -5.02 -6.60 8.36
N ALA A 51 -6.15 -6.89 7.71
CA ALA A 51 -7.35 -6.09 7.84
C ALA A 51 -8.06 -6.37 9.17
N GLY A 52 -8.71 -5.35 9.74
CA GLY A 52 -9.44 -5.45 11.00
C GLY A 52 -10.11 -4.12 11.33
N GLU A 53 -11.05 -4.12 12.29
CA GLU A 53 -11.89 -2.95 12.62
C GLU A 53 -11.05 -1.70 12.98
N ASP A 54 -9.93 -1.89 13.67
CA ASP A 54 -9.02 -0.80 14.09
C ASP A 54 -7.74 -0.72 13.24
N ARG A 55 -7.74 -1.30 12.03
CA ARG A 55 -6.57 -1.33 11.15
C ARG A 55 -6.84 -0.60 9.83
N ILE A 56 -5.88 0.23 9.44
CA ILE A 56 -5.84 0.89 8.14
C ILE A 56 -4.74 0.22 7.32
N VAL A 57 -5.13 -0.44 6.25
CA VAL A 57 -4.19 -1.00 5.27
C VAL A 57 -3.80 0.08 4.28
N ILE A 58 -2.50 0.30 4.13
CA ILE A 58 -1.88 1.25 3.22
C ILE A 58 -1.11 0.46 2.18
N THR A 59 -1.55 0.50 0.93
CA THR A 59 -0.80 -0.13 -0.17
C THR A 59 0.27 0.82 -0.69
N GLU A 60 1.48 0.30 -0.89
CA GLU A 60 2.64 1.07 -1.32
C GLU A 60 3.27 0.46 -2.57
N SER A 61 3.83 1.30 -3.45
CA SER A 61 4.42 0.90 -4.73
C SER A 61 3.42 0.33 -5.74
N GLY A 62 3.64 0.60 -7.02
CA GLY A 62 2.87 0.01 -8.12
C GLY A 62 1.62 0.75 -8.56
N ILE A 63 1.16 1.75 -7.81
CA ILE A 63 0.01 2.59 -8.19
C ILE A 63 0.48 3.66 -9.19
N ARG A 64 0.08 3.51 -10.45
CA ARG A 64 0.50 4.36 -11.57
C ARG A 64 -0.68 4.93 -12.35
N SER A 65 -1.84 4.29 -12.26
CA SER A 65 -3.03 4.73 -12.97
C SER A 65 -4.27 4.70 -12.10
N ARG A 66 -5.36 5.26 -12.65
CA ARG A 66 -6.68 5.24 -12.03
C ARG A 66 -7.23 3.83 -11.93
N GLU A 67 -6.92 2.98 -12.90
CA GLU A 67 -7.31 1.57 -12.92
C GLU A 67 -6.68 0.82 -11.74
N ASP A 68 -5.42 1.10 -11.40
CA ASP A 68 -4.78 0.54 -10.21
C ASP A 68 -5.53 0.95 -8.93
N VAL A 69 -5.89 2.24 -8.82
CA VAL A 69 -6.67 2.76 -7.68
C VAL A 69 -8.04 2.09 -7.59
N GLN A 70 -8.73 1.95 -8.71
CA GLN A 70 -10.05 1.29 -8.78
C GLN A 70 -9.94 -0.19 -8.42
N PHE A 71 -8.92 -0.88 -8.92
CA PHE A 71 -8.65 -2.27 -8.60
C PHE A 71 -8.43 -2.49 -7.10
N MET A 72 -7.64 -1.64 -6.45
CA MET A 72 -7.44 -1.73 -5.00
C MET A 72 -8.71 -1.39 -4.21
N ARG A 73 -9.45 -0.36 -4.63
CA ARG A 73 -10.71 0.04 -4.00
C ARG A 73 -11.79 -1.04 -4.10
N SER A 74 -11.86 -1.77 -5.22
CA SER A 74 -12.82 -2.87 -5.37
C SER A 74 -12.55 -4.04 -4.44
N HIS A 75 -11.35 -4.11 -3.84
CA HIS A 75 -10.96 -5.09 -2.83
C HIS A 75 -10.92 -4.50 -1.41
N GLY A 76 -11.49 -3.31 -1.19
CA GLY A 76 -11.58 -2.70 0.14
C GLY A 76 -10.31 -1.97 0.61
N VAL A 77 -9.33 -1.73 -0.28
CA VAL A 77 -8.13 -0.96 0.03
C VAL A 77 -8.31 0.49 -0.42
N HIS A 78 -8.34 1.38 0.56
CA HIS A 78 -8.67 2.80 0.33
C HIS A 78 -7.53 3.77 0.67
N SER A 79 -6.43 3.29 1.25
CA SER A 79 -5.28 4.12 1.61
C SER A 79 -4.05 3.74 0.78
N PHE A 80 -3.36 4.75 0.26
CA PHE A 80 -2.29 4.60 -0.72
C PHE A 80 -1.09 5.46 -0.32
N LEU A 81 0.12 4.92 -0.47
CA LEU A 81 1.36 5.70 -0.39
C LEU A 81 1.99 5.75 -1.77
N ILE A 82 1.93 6.93 -2.41
CA ILE A 82 2.39 7.15 -3.78
C ILE A 82 3.42 8.27 -3.75
N GLY A 83 4.65 7.96 -4.17
CA GLY A 83 5.76 8.92 -4.22
C GLY A 83 6.24 9.16 -5.64
N GLU A 84 6.87 8.15 -6.25
CA GLU A 84 7.54 8.23 -7.56
C GLU A 84 6.66 8.84 -8.66
N THR A 85 5.39 8.44 -8.76
CA THR A 85 4.43 8.97 -9.75
C THR A 85 4.25 10.47 -9.60
N PHE A 86 4.12 10.97 -8.37
CA PHE A 86 3.93 12.41 -8.10
C PHE A 86 5.23 13.20 -8.21
N MET A 87 6.36 12.62 -7.79
CA MET A 87 7.67 13.28 -7.88
C MET A 87 8.16 13.48 -9.32
N ARG A 88 7.59 12.75 -10.29
CA ARG A 88 7.88 12.92 -11.72
C ARG A 88 6.88 13.80 -12.45
N ALA A 89 5.79 14.22 -11.81
CA ALA A 89 4.76 15.02 -12.44
C ALA A 89 5.16 16.49 -12.48
N ASP A 90 4.92 17.15 -13.62
CA ASP A 90 5.10 18.60 -13.74
C ASP A 90 4.09 19.37 -12.86
N ASP A 91 2.87 18.82 -12.71
CA ASP A 91 1.84 19.31 -11.80
C ASP A 91 1.31 18.15 -10.95
N VAL A 92 1.74 18.13 -9.68
CA VAL A 92 1.33 17.12 -8.69
C VAL A 92 -0.19 17.13 -8.48
N GLY A 93 -0.83 18.30 -8.45
CA GLY A 93 -2.27 18.40 -8.21
C GLY A 93 -3.08 17.83 -9.38
N ALA A 94 -2.62 18.04 -10.61
CA ALA A 94 -3.21 17.42 -11.80
C ALA A 94 -3.06 15.89 -11.76
N GLU A 95 -1.90 15.37 -11.38
CA GLU A 95 -1.67 13.92 -11.32
C GLU A 95 -2.49 13.26 -10.20
N VAL A 96 -2.64 13.90 -9.04
CA VAL A 96 -3.55 13.44 -7.97
C VAL A 96 -4.99 13.35 -8.48
N LYS A 97 -5.49 14.38 -9.19
CA LYS A 97 -6.84 14.36 -9.78
C LYS A 97 -6.99 13.23 -10.80
N LYS A 98 -5.99 13.03 -11.65
CA LYS A 98 -6.00 11.95 -12.65
C LYS A 98 -6.19 10.58 -11.98
N LEU A 99 -5.51 10.32 -10.86
CA LEU A 99 -5.63 9.07 -10.12
C LEU A 99 -6.92 8.91 -9.30
N PHE A 100 -7.44 10.00 -8.70
CA PHE A 100 -8.48 9.89 -7.66
C PHE A 100 -9.81 10.62 -7.93
N ALA A 101 -9.89 11.52 -8.92
CA ALA A 101 -11.09 12.34 -9.19
C ALA A 101 -12.29 11.57 -9.73
#